data_AF-A0A0J9EBS6-F1
#
_entry.id   AF-A0A0J9EBS6-F1
#
_cell.length_a   1.000
_cell.length_b   1.000
_cell.length_c   1.000
_cell.angle_alpha   90.00
_cell.angle_beta   90.00
_cell.angle_gamma   90.00
#
_symmetry.space_group_name_H-M   'P 1'
#
loop_
_entity.id
_entity.type
_entity.pdbx_description
1 polymer ?
#
loop_
_entity_poly.entity_id
_entity_poly.type
_entity_poly.pdbx_seq_one_letter_code
_entity_poly.pdbx_strand_id
1 'polypeptide(L)' 'MTQAEDDWQKSELHAPIGLPGSGARRYAAAMYFNRQGRLSDALLEIYRRCYRLDDENPFDLALFEGIEVPDNLAPPEQQ' A
#
# COMPACT_ATOMS: atom_id res chain seq x y z
N MET A 1 -19.61 -0.56 1.25
CA MET A 1 -18.40 -0.84 0.45
C MET A 1 -18.45 -2.32 0.10
N THR A 2 -18.13 -2.70 -1.14
CA THR A 2 -18.34 -4.07 -1.66
C THR A 2 -17.00 -4.82 -1.70
N GLN A 3 -17.05 -6.14 -1.59
CA GLN A 3 -15.87 -7.02 -1.69
C GLN A 3 -15.05 -6.75 -2.97
N ALA A 4 -15.72 -6.51 -4.10
CA ALA A 4 -15.06 -6.20 -5.37
C ALA A 4 -14.23 -4.90 -5.33
N GLU A 5 -14.69 -3.87 -4.60
CA GLU A 5 -13.93 -2.62 -4.44
C GLU A 5 -12.68 -2.88 -3.59
N ASP A 6 -12.81 -3.68 -2.53
CA ASP A 6 -11.71 -4.10 -1.68
C ASP A 6 -10.63 -4.84 -2.48
N ASP A 7 -11.02 -5.80 -3.32
CA ASP A 7 -10.11 -6.57 -4.17
C ASP A 7 -9.40 -5.68 -5.20
N TRP A 8 -10.12 -4.73 -5.79
CA TRP A 8 -9.54 -3.73 -6.70
C TRP A 8 -8.50 -2.85 -5.99
N GLN A 9 -8.84 -2.31 -4.82
CA GLN A 9 -7.94 -1.45 -4.04
C GLN A 9 -6.71 -2.22 -3.56
N LYS A 10 -6.85 -3.51 -3.19
CA LYS A 10 -5.70 -4.35 -2.89
C LYS A 10 -4.77 -4.50 -4.10
N SER A 11 -5.31 -4.72 -5.29
CA SER A 11 -4.49 -4.78 -6.51
C SER A 11 -3.71 -3.49 -6.75
N GLU A 12 -4.34 -2.33 -6.55
CA GLU A 12 -3.67 -1.03 -6.69
C GLU A 12 -2.63 -0.76 -5.59
N LEU A 13 -2.83 -1.29 -4.38
CA LEU A 13 -1.86 -1.23 -3.27
C LEU A 13 -0.54 -1.91 -3.64
N HIS A 14 -0.59 -2.95 -4.48
CA HIS A 14 0.54 -3.70 -5.00
C HIS A 14 0.90 -3.34 -6.45
N ALA A 15 0.48 -2.16 -6.94
CA ALA A 15 0.81 -1.74 -8.29
C ALA A 15 2.33 -1.79 -8.54
N PRO A 16 2.78 -2.17 -9.76
CA PRO A 16 4.20 -2.47 -10.01
C PRO A 16 5.13 -1.31 -9.69
N ILE A 17 6.28 -1.61 -9.10
CA ILE A 17 7.36 -0.66 -8.84
C ILE A 17 7.98 -0.19 -10.17
N GLY A 18 8.41 1.07 -10.24
CA GLY A 18 9.09 1.66 -11.40
C GLY A 18 8.18 2.09 -12.53
N LEU A 19 6.87 1.79 -12.49
CA LEU A 19 5.91 2.32 -13.46
C LEU A 19 5.57 3.79 -13.14
N PRO A 20 5.61 4.71 -14.13
CA PRO A 20 5.24 6.10 -13.91
C PRO A 20 3.83 6.25 -13.32
N GLY A 21 3.73 6.92 -12.17
CA GLY A 21 2.47 7.13 -11.46
C GLY A 21 1.95 5.92 -10.67
N SER A 22 2.75 4.86 -10.55
CA SER A 22 2.43 3.71 -9.69
C SER A 22 2.43 4.08 -8.22
N GLY A 23 3.31 4.98 -7.78
CA GLY A 23 3.32 5.50 -6.41
C GLY A 23 2.00 6.19 -6.04
N ALA A 24 1.38 6.90 -6.99
CA ALA A 24 0.08 7.52 -6.80
C ALA A 24 -1.06 6.50 -6.63
N ARG A 25 -1.03 5.40 -7.39
CA ARG A 25 -2.00 4.30 -7.27
C ARG A 25 -1.89 3.60 -5.93
N ARG A 26 -0.65 3.23 -5.54
CA ARG A 26 -0.36 2.62 -4.23
C ARG A 26 -0.82 3.51 -3.09
N TYR A 27 -0.52 4.81 -3.14
CA TYR A 27 -0.95 5.76 -2.11
C TYR A 27 -2.47 5.96 -2.05
N ALA A 28 -3.15 6.03 -3.20
CA ALA A 28 -4.62 6.13 -3.24
C ALA A 28 -5.28 4.90 -2.59
N ALA A 29 -4.79 3.70 -2.88
CA ALA A 29 -5.23 2.47 -2.24
C ALA A 29 -4.93 2.45 -0.74
N ALA A 30 -3.75 2.91 -0.33
CA ALA A 30 -3.41 3.01 1.09
C ALA A 30 -4.36 3.96 1.85
N MET A 31 -4.71 5.11 1.26
CA MET A 31 -5.72 6.02 1.82
C MET A 31 -7.10 5.36 1.94
N TYR A 32 -7.51 4.54 0.95
CA TYR A 32 -8.78 3.83 1.01
C TYR A 32 -8.87 2.93 2.25
N PHE A 33 -7.84 2.11 2.51
CA PHE A 33 -7.81 1.22 3.68
C PHE A 33 -7.60 1.97 5.00
N ASN A 34 -6.80 3.05 5.01
CA ASN A 34 -6.58 3.85 6.22
C ASN A 34 -7.88 4.54 6.67
N ARG A 35 -8.67 5.09 5.74
CA ARG A 35 -9.98 5.70 6.06
C ARG A 35 -10.98 4.72 6.67
N GLN A 36 -10.75 3.42 6.52
CA GLN A 36 -11.55 2.35 7.11
C GLN A 36 -10.95 1.78 8.41
N GLY A 37 -9.80 2.30 8.87
CA GLY A 37 -9.07 1.79 10.03
C GLY A 37 -8.37 0.45 9.79
N ARG A 38 -8.20 0.04 8.53
CA ARG A 38 -7.57 -1.24 8.15
C ARG A 38 -6.09 -1.11 7.81
N LEU A 39 -5.59 0.12 7.72
CA LEU A 39 -4.19 0.45 7.49
C LEU A 39 -3.81 1.57 8.47
N SER A 40 -2.70 1.39 9.20
CA SER A 40 -2.28 2.34 10.23
C SER A 40 -1.78 3.65 9.64
N ASP A 41 -1.88 4.76 10.39
CA ASP A 41 -1.35 6.06 9.94
C ASP A 41 0.16 6.01 9.69
N ALA A 42 0.89 5.19 10.44
CA ALA A 42 2.32 4.96 10.24
C ALA A 42 2.59 4.31 8.87
N LEU A 43 1.84 3.27 8.52
CA LEU A 43 1.96 2.65 7.20
C LEU A 43 1.52 3.62 6.10
N LEU A 44 0.48 4.44 6.32
CA LEU A 44 0.06 5.43 5.33
C LEU A 44 1.16 6.46 5.03
N GLU A 45 1.91 6.89 6.05
CA GLU A 45 3.05 7.79 5.89
C GLU A 45 4.17 7.15 5.05
N ILE A 46 4.43 5.84 5.21
CA ILE A 46 5.35 5.11 4.32
C ILE A 46 4.90 5.22 2.85
N TYR A 47 3.63 4.92 2.56
CA TYR A 47 3.08 5.06 1.20
C TYR A 47 3.16 6.52 0.70
N ARG A 48 2.94 7.51 1.57
CA ARG A 48 3.05 8.93 1.22
C ARG A 48 4.47 9.34 0.87
N ARG A 49 5.48 8.78 1.54
CA ARG A 49 6.90 9.01 1.23
C ARG A 49 7.29 8.39 -0.12
N CYS A 50 6.80 7.17 -0.40
CA CYS A 50 6.99 6.50 -1.69
C CYS A 50 6.16 7.11 -2.82
N TYR A 51 5.16 7.97 -2.55
CA TYR A 51 4.27 8.57 -3.56
C TYR A 51 5.00 9.24 -4.73
N ARG A 52 6.11 9.94 -4.46
CA ARG A 52 6.92 10.62 -5.51
C ARG A 52 8.08 9.76 -6.02
N LEU A 53 8.28 8.59 -5.45
CA LEU A 53 9.36 7.67 -5.74
C LEU A 53 8.73 6.40 -6.29
N ASP A 54 8.38 6.44 -7.58
CA ASP A 54 7.72 5.30 -8.25
C ASP A 54 8.53 4.00 -8.13
N ASP A 55 9.85 4.10 -7.92
CA ASP A 55 10.81 2.99 -7.78
C ASP A 55 10.98 2.47 -6.34
N GLU A 56 10.40 3.14 -5.33
CA GLU A 56 10.49 2.70 -3.94
C GLU A 56 9.36 1.74 -3.58
N ASN A 57 9.72 0.64 -2.91
CA ASN A 57 8.77 -0.31 -2.36
C ASN A 57 8.35 0.10 -0.93
N PRO A 58 7.07 0.46 -0.70
CA PRO A 58 6.58 0.81 0.63
C PRO A 58 6.64 -0.36 1.61
N PHE A 59 6.60 -1.63 1.17
CA PHE A 59 6.73 -2.78 2.06
C PHE A 59 8.16 -2.95 2.57
N ASP A 60 9.17 -2.76 1.71
CA ASP A 60 10.57 -2.83 2.13
C ASP A 60 10.90 -1.72 3.12
N LEU A 61 10.37 -0.51 2.89
CA LEU A 61 10.55 0.61 3.82
C LEU A 61 9.80 0.38 5.14
N ALA A 62 8.57 -0.17 5.10
CA ALA A 62 7.83 -0.52 6.31
C ALA A 62 8.59 -1.58 7.14
N LEU A 63 9.12 -2.62 6.49
CA LEU A 63 9.93 -3.66 7.15
C LEU A 63 11.20 -3.06 7.77
N PHE A 64 11.91 -2.19 7.03
CA PHE A 64 13.10 -1.50 7.52
C PHE A 64 12.81 -0.63 8.75
N GLU A 65 11.66 0.06 8.77
CA GLU A 65 11.25 0.92 9.89
C GLU A 65 10.50 0.15 11.00
N GLY A 66 10.29 -1.17 10.86
CA GLY A 66 9.59 -1.99 11.85
C GLY A 66 8.09 -1.71 11.94
N ILE A 67 7.48 -1.18 10.88
CA ILE A 67 6.06 -0.90 10.79
C ILE A 67 5.30 -2.15 10.37
N GLU A 68 4.31 -2.54 11.17
CA GLU A 68 3.48 -3.72 10.90
C GLU A 68 2.58 -3.51 9.69
N VAL A 69 2.55 -4.52 8.81
CA VAL A 69 1.66 -4.62 7.66
C VAL A 69 0.57 -5.63 8.00
N PRO A 70 -0.72 -5.25 7.98
CA PRO A 70 -1.81 -6.19 8.26
C PRO A 70 -1.82 -7.36 7.28
N ASP A 71 -1.98 -8.60 7.76
CA ASP A 71 -2.00 -9.81 6.93
C ASP A 71 -2.99 -9.72 5.75
N ASN A 72 -4.13 -9.07 5.97
CA ASN A 72 -5.16 -8.92 4.96
C ASN A 72 -4.80 -7.92 3.83
N LEU A 73 -3.69 -7.19 3.96
CA LEU A 73 -3.13 -6.25 2.98
C LEU A 73 -1.69 -6.63 2.55
N ALA A 74 -1.16 -7.75 3.04
CA ALA A 74 0.12 -8.27 2.60
C ALA A 74 0.02 -8.78 1.15
N PRO A 75 1.10 -8.68 0.35
CA PRO A 75 1.10 -9.17 -1.01
C PRO A 75 0.87 -10.69 -1.05
N PRO A 76 0.14 -11.22 -2.06
CA PRO A 76 -0.18 -12.64 -2.15
C PRO A 76 1.04 -13.55 -2.39
N GLU A 77 2.21 -13.00 -2.75
CA GLU A 77 3.46 -13.76 -2.98
C GLU A 77 4.21 -14.14 -1.68
N GLN A 78 3.60 -13.99 -0.50
CA GLN A 78 4.15 -14.46 0.78
C GLN A 78 3.28 -15.51 1.50
N GLN A 79 2.39 -16.21 0.78
CA GLN A 79 1.60 -17.34 1.32
C GLN A 79 2.03 -18.70 0.75
#